data_AF-A0A3L7XXI7-F1
#
_entry.id   AF-A0A3L7XXI7-F1
#
_cell.length_a   1.000
_cell.length_b   1.000
_cell.length_c   1.000
_cell.angle_alpha   90.00
_cell.angle_beta   90.00
_cell.angle_gamma   90.00
#
_symmetry.space_group_name_H-M   'P 1'
#
loop_
_entity.id
_entity.type
_entity.pdbx_description
1 polymer ?
#
loop_
_entity_poly.entity_id
_entity_poly.type
_entity_poly.pdbx_seq_one_letter_code
_entity_poly.pdbx_strand_id
1 'polypeptide(L)'
;MRLCHRAARSPIFITTADGCGCMWTFLIEAVLISLSGVIAPGPVTAVCVGHGSKSPHAGVAIAVGHGIVEFPLIFGLYLGVAAVLGQPIVATVVGVLGGVVLLWMGAGLLRSVPAQAADAAVAMPMNQSSPMLAGLVLSAANPYLLVWWATVGTVLIMRAGEFGALAVVVLAVAHWTCDLVWCYLLSATAFGGGRLLGDRFQRILFGVCGAFLLIVGVRFLTDAGSKILALLL
;
A
#
# COMPACT_ATOMS: atom_id res chain seq x y z
N MET A 1 -15.39 -8.75 27.51
CA MET A 1 -15.91 -7.52 28.18
C MET A 1 -14.83 -6.55 28.67
N ARG A 2 -13.66 -7.00 29.19
CA ARG A 2 -12.58 -6.09 29.65
C ARG A 2 -11.72 -5.45 28.54
N LEU A 3 -11.76 -5.98 27.30
CA LEU A 3 -11.04 -5.41 26.14
C LEU A 3 -11.74 -4.17 25.55
N CYS A 4 -13.08 -4.13 25.53
CA CYS A 4 -13.83 -2.93 25.10
C CYS A 4 -13.58 -1.72 26.00
N HIS A 5 -13.29 -1.93 27.28
CA HIS A 5 -13.19 -0.83 28.24
C HIS A 5 -11.87 -0.05 28.16
N ARG A 6 -10.83 -0.61 27.55
CA ARG A 6 -9.52 0.05 27.38
C ARG A 6 -9.44 0.87 26.09
N ALA A 7 -10.16 0.47 25.05
CA ALA A 7 -10.30 1.22 23.80
C ALA A 7 -11.12 2.51 23.94
N ALA A 8 -11.96 2.60 24.99
CA ALA A 8 -12.86 3.73 25.25
C ALA A 8 -12.18 5.00 25.82
N ARG A 9 -10.84 5.06 25.90
CA ARG A 9 -10.10 6.21 26.49
C ARG A 9 -9.13 6.90 25.53
N SER A 10 -9.21 6.65 24.23
CA SER A 10 -8.40 7.34 23.23
C SER A 10 -9.27 8.35 22.46
N PRO A 11 -9.02 9.66 22.56
CA PRO A 11 -9.91 10.73 22.06
C PRO A 11 -9.85 10.92 20.53
N ILE A 12 -9.39 9.92 19.78
CA ILE A 12 -9.03 10.05 18.35
C ILE A 12 -10.02 9.32 17.42
N PHE A 13 -10.87 8.43 17.92
CA PHE A 13 -11.67 7.55 17.05
C PHE A 13 -13.17 7.77 17.23
N ILE A 14 -13.88 8.01 16.12
CA ILE A 14 -15.34 7.99 16.04
C ILE A 14 -15.80 6.59 16.47
N THR A 15 -16.24 6.46 17.72
CA THR A 15 -16.84 5.24 18.24
C THR A 15 -18.33 5.27 17.88
N THR A 16 -18.74 4.59 16.80
CA THR A 16 -20.10 4.03 16.78
C THR A 16 -20.05 2.69 17.51
N ALA A 17 -21.08 2.37 18.28
CA ALA A 17 -21.08 1.39 19.36
C ALA A 17 -21.00 -0.09 18.91
N ASP A 18 -20.70 -0.37 17.64
CA ASP A 18 -20.81 -1.69 17.04
C ASP A 18 -19.43 -2.12 16.51
N GLY A 19 -18.75 -3.03 17.21
CA GLY A 19 -17.40 -3.50 16.83
C GLY A 19 -17.25 -4.03 15.40
N CYS A 20 -18.36 -4.39 14.74
CA CYS A 20 -18.40 -4.76 13.32
C CYS A 20 -18.25 -3.54 12.39
N GLY A 21 -18.87 -2.39 12.71
CA GLY A 21 -18.79 -1.16 11.92
C GLY A 21 -17.37 -0.56 11.89
N CYS A 22 -16.61 -0.74 12.98
CA CYS A 22 -15.21 -0.30 13.07
C CYS A 22 -14.27 -1.10 12.14
N MET A 23 -14.55 -2.38 11.91
CA MET A 23 -13.70 -3.20 11.03
C MET A 23 -13.96 -2.89 9.55
N TRP A 24 -15.22 -2.73 9.14
CA TRP A 24 -15.55 -2.42 7.74
C TRP A 24 -14.99 -1.06 7.31
N THR A 25 -15.09 -0.05 8.17
CA THR A 25 -14.50 1.28 7.92
C THR A 25 -12.99 1.21 7.78
N PHE A 26 -12.31 0.46 8.67
CA PHE A 26 -10.88 0.20 8.54
C PHE A 26 -10.52 -0.51 7.24
N LEU A 27 -11.25 -1.56 6.85
CA LEU A 27 -10.95 -2.31 5.63
C LEU A 27 -11.12 -1.46 4.37
N ILE A 28 -12.18 -0.65 4.29
CA ILE A 28 -12.38 0.29 3.18
C ILE A 28 -11.22 1.26 3.10
N GLU A 29 -10.83 1.84 4.24
CA GLU A 29 -9.69 2.75 4.32
C GLU A 29 -8.39 2.07 3.89
N ALA A 30 -8.13 0.86 4.40
CA ALA A 30 -6.95 0.08 4.07
C ALA A 30 -6.89 -0.27 2.58
N VAL A 31 -8.02 -0.63 1.96
CA VAL A 31 -8.12 -0.88 0.51
C VAL A 31 -7.88 0.40 -0.28
N LEU A 32 -8.43 1.54 0.12
CA LEU A 32 -8.19 2.82 -0.57
C LEU A 32 -6.72 3.26 -0.48
N ILE A 33 -6.11 3.12 0.70
CA ILE A 33 -4.67 3.36 0.90
C ILE A 33 -3.84 2.39 0.07
N SER A 34 -4.20 1.10 0.06
CA SER A 34 -3.51 0.06 -0.72
C SER A 34 -3.59 0.37 -2.21
N LEU A 35 -4.79 0.59 -2.76
CA LEU A 35 -4.98 0.97 -4.17
C LEU A 35 -4.13 2.19 -4.54
N SER A 36 -4.10 3.22 -3.71
CA SER A 36 -3.28 4.41 -3.99
C SER A 36 -1.78 4.14 -4.01
N GLY A 37 -1.29 3.18 -3.22
CA GLY A 37 0.10 2.72 -3.24
C GLY A 37 0.41 1.83 -4.44
N VAL A 38 -0.45 0.85 -4.72
CA VAL A 38 -0.32 -0.11 -5.82
C VAL A 38 -0.35 0.56 -7.20
N ILE A 39 -1.12 1.65 -7.33
CA ILE A 39 -1.21 2.45 -8.56
C ILE A 39 0.06 3.26 -8.83
N ALA A 40 0.92 3.48 -7.82
CA ALA A 40 2.15 4.24 -8.00
C ALA A 40 3.03 3.59 -9.08
N PRO A 41 3.53 4.37 -10.06
CA PRO A 41 4.34 3.81 -11.14
C PRO A 41 5.66 3.26 -10.57
N GLY A 42 5.99 2.02 -10.92
CA GLY A 42 7.22 1.38 -10.47
C GLY A 42 7.63 0.17 -11.31
N PRO A 43 8.67 -0.57 -10.88
CA PRO A 43 9.22 -1.71 -11.62
C PRO A 43 8.17 -2.80 -11.91
N VAL A 44 7.28 -3.09 -10.96
CA VAL A 44 6.19 -4.07 -11.12
C VAL A 44 5.17 -3.61 -12.17
N THR A 45 4.77 -2.34 -12.14
CA THR A 45 3.91 -1.71 -13.16
C THR A 45 4.53 -1.83 -14.56
N ALA A 46 5.83 -1.57 -14.68
CA ALA A 46 6.54 -1.62 -15.96
C ALA A 46 6.55 -3.03 -16.55
N VAL A 47 6.79 -4.07 -15.74
CA VAL A 47 6.75 -5.45 -16.23
C VAL A 47 5.34 -5.96 -16.52
N CYS A 48 4.31 -5.46 -15.82
CA CYS A 48 2.91 -5.73 -16.17
C CYS A 48 2.57 -5.23 -17.58
N VAL A 49 2.98 -4.00 -17.92
CA VAL A 49 2.76 -3.46 -19.27
C VAL A 49 3.57 -4.23 -20.32
N GLY A 50 4.85 -4.48 -20.07
CA GLY A 50 5.70 -5.11 -21.08
C GLY A 50 5.37 -6.60 -21.33
N HIS A 51 5.13 -7.41 -20.30
CA HIS A 51 4.62 -8.77 -20.52
C HIS A 51 3.16 -8.77 -21.00
N GLY A 52 2.37 -7.77 -20.58
CA GLY A 52 1.00 -7.54 -21.04
C GLY A 52 0.86 -7.40 -22.55
N SER A 53 1.85 -6.78 -23.20
CA SER A 53 1.88 -6.65 -24.67
C SER A 53 1.85 -8.00 -25.41
N LYS A 54 2.28 -9.09 -24.76
CA LYS A 54 2.30 -10.44 -25.32
C LYS A 54 1.13 -11.30 -24.85
N SER A 55 0.64 -11.08 -23.63
CA SER A 55 -0.47 -11.83 -23.05
C SER A 55 -1.28 -10.98 -22.07
N PRO A 56 -2.62 -10.94 -22.20
CA PRO A 56 -3.46 -10.15 -21.31
C PRO A 56 -3.45 -10.69 -19.86
N HIS A 57 -3.08 -11.95 -19.66
CA HIS A 57 -3.08 -12.62 -18.36
C HIS A 57 -1.72 -12.57 -17.65
N ALA A 58 -0.70 -11.96 -18.26
CA ALA A 58 0.65 -11.90 -17.69
C ALA A 58 0.66 -11.28 -16.27
N GLY A 59 -0.21 -10.31 -16.03
CA GLY A 59 -0.36 -9.63 -14.74
C GLY A 59 -0.74 -10.54 -13.59
N VAL A 60 -1.46 -11.64 -13.85
CA VAL A 60 -1.80 -12.62 -12.80
C VAL A 60 -0.54 -13.29 -12.29
N ALA A 61 0.33 -13.77 -13.20
CA ALA A 61 1.58 -14.40 -12.83
C ALA A 61 2.52 -13.41 -12.12
N ILE A 62 2.57 -12.15 -12.58
CA ILE A 62 3.35 -11.10 -11.92
C ILE A 62 2.84 -10.84 -10.49
N ALA A 63 1.53 -10.71 -10.30
CA ALA A 63 0.93 -10.51 -8.98
C ALA A 63 1.16 -11.69 -8.03
N VAL A 64 1.16 -12.93 -8.54
CA VAL A 64 1.56 -14.11 -7.75
C VAL A 64 3.01 -13.98 -7.29
N GLY A 65 3.92 -13.61 -8.20
CA GLY A 65 5.33 -13.35 -7.86
C GLY A 65 5.49 -12.25 -6.81
N HIS A 66 4.70 -11.18 -6.94
CA HIS A 66 4.64 -10.07 -5.98
C HIS A 66 4.20 -10.55 -4.59
N GLY A 67 3.11 -11.32 -4.53
CA GLY A 67 2.57 -11.87 -3.28
C GLY A 67 3.55 -12.79 -2.55
N ILE A 68 4.41 -13.54 -3.27
CA ILE A 68 5.46 -14.36 -2.66
C ILE A 68 6.42 -13.51 -1.81
N VAL A 69 6.62 -12.23 -2.15
CA VAL A 69 7.44 -11.30 -1.37
C VAL A 69 6.61 -10.63 -0.28
N GLU A 70 5.41 -10.18 -0.62
CA GLU A 70 4.58 -9.40 0.29
C GLU A 70 4.03 -10.20 1.46
N PHE A 71 3.50 -11.41 1.25
CA PHE A 71 2.94 -12.18 2.35
C PHE A 71 3.97 -12.44 3.46
N PRO A 72 5.19 -12.93 3.18
CA PRO A 72 6.24 -13.04 4.20
C PRO A 72 6.60 -11.70 4.85
N LEU A 73 6.63 -10.60 4.09
CA LEU A 73 6.92 -9.27 4.63
C LEU A 73 5.83 -8.81 5.60
N ILE A 74 4.56 -8.97 5.25
CA ILE A 74 3.41 -8.61 6.08
C ILE A 74 3.42 -9.39 7.39
N PHE A 75 3.57 -10.72 7.31
CA PHE A 75 3.59 -11.56 8.50
C PHE A 75 4.87 -11.34 9.33
N GLY A 76 6.01 -11.13 8.69
CA GLY A 76 7.27 -10.80 9.36
C GLY A 76 7.18 -9.49 10.12
N LEU A 77 6.62 -8.45 9.50
CA LEU A 77 6.33 -7.17 10.16
C LEU A 77 5.36 -7.38 11.31
N TYR A 78 4.23 -8.06 11.09
CA TYR A 78 3.26 -8.33 12.15
C TYR A 78 3.90 -9.01 13.37
N LEU A 79 4.69 -10.07 13.17
CA LEU A 79 5.39 -10.76 14.25
C LEU A 79 6.45 -9.86 14.92
N GLY A 80 7.16 -9.04 14.14
CA GLY A 80 8.17 -8.11 14.64
C GLY A 80 7.58 -6.97 15.49
N VAL A 81 6.48 -6.35 15.05
CA VAL A 81 5.79 -5.30 15.82
C VAL A 81 4.84 -5.85 16.87
N ALA A 82 4.40 -7.11 16.80
CA ALA A 82 3.50 -7.72 17.80
C ALA A 82 4.08 -7.67 19.22
N ALA A 83 5.40 -7.79 19.38
CA ALA A 83 6.06 -7.71 20.69
C ALA A 83 6.03 -6.31 21.32
N VAL A 84 5.86 -5.27 20.50
CA VAL A 84 5.86 -3.86 20.92
C VAL A 84 4.49 -3.19 20.71
N LEU A 85 3.48 -3.97 20.31
CA LEU A 85 2.11 -3.52 20.08
C LEU A 85 1.55 -2.93 21.38
N GLY A 86 1.10 -1.67 21.33
CA GLY A 86 0.53 -0.97 22.47
C GLY A 86 1.49 -0.02 23.22
N GLN A 87 2.77 0.06 22.83
CA GLN A 87 3.66 1.10 23.32
C GLN A 87 3.37 2.44 22.60
N PRO A 88 2.95 3.51 23.33
CA PRO A 88 2.58 4.78 22.71
C PRO A 88 3.70 5.42 21.87
N ILE A 89 4.95 5.24 22.31
CA ILE A 89 6.14 5.74 21.63
C ILE A 89 6.29 5.07 20.24
N VAL A 90 6.11 3.76 20.16
CA VAL A 90 6.23 3.01 18.90
C VAL A 90 5.16 3.45 17.91
N ALA A 91 3.90 3.53 18.36
CA ALA A 91 2.80 4.00 17.51
C ALA A 91 3.00 5.44 17.03
N THR A 92 3.66 6.28 17.82
CA THR A 92 3.99 7.67 17.46
C THR A 92 5.11 7.73 16.42
N VAL A 93 6.21 7.01 16.64
CA VAL A 93 7.35 6.98 15.70
C VAL A 93 6.91 6.42 14.34
N VAL A 94 6.20 5.29 14.34
CA VAL A 94 5.70 4.68 13.10
C VAL A 94 4.70 5.60 12.40
N GLY A 95 3.82 6.29 13.15
CA GLY A 95 2.89 7.28 12.61
C GLY A 95 3.59 8.46 11.92
N VAL A 96 4.63 9.02 12.55
CA VAL A 96 5.44 10.11 11.96
C VAL A 96 6.14 9.63 10.69
N LEU A 97 6.83 8.49 10.74
CA LEU A 97 7.56 7.94 9.59
C LEU A 97 6.60 7.62 8.44
N GLY A 98 5.46 6.98 8.73
CA GLY A 98 4.40 6.71 7.75
C GLY A 98 3.84 7.98 7.12
N GLY A 99 3.56 9.01 7.93
CA GLY A 99 3.09 10.30 7.43
C GLY A 99 4.10 10.97 6.49
N VAL A 100 5.37 11.02 6.87
CA VAL A 100 6.45 11.61 6.04
C VAL A 100 6.62 10.85 4.71
N VAL A 101 6.62 9.51 4.76
CA VAL A 101 6.73 8.68 3.55
C VAL A 101 5.53 8.87 2.63
N LEU A 102 4.30 8.94 3.15
CA LEU A 102 3.10 9.22 2.35
C LEU A 102 3.16 10.59 1.69
N LEU A 103 3.64 11.62 2.40
CA LEU A 103 3.84 12.95 1.82
C LEU A 103 4.89 12.92 0.70
N TRP A 104 6.00 12.22 0.91
CA TRP A 104 7.05 12.08 -0.10
C TRP A 104 6.57 11.33 -1.34
N MET A 105 5.87 10.20 -1.17
CA MET A 105 5.30 9.40 -2.26
C MET A 105 4.20 10.16 -3.00
N GLY A 106 3.27 10.79 -2.28
CA GLY A 106 2.20 11.60 -2.85
C GLY A 106 2.75 12.78 -3.67
N ALA A 107 3.75 13.49 -3.14
CA ALA A 107 4.42 14.56 -3.87
C ALA A 107 5.23 14.04 -5.07
N GLY A 108 5.86 12.87 -4.96
CA GLY A 108 6.53 12.19 -6.08
C GLY A 108 5.56 11.88 -7.23
N LEU A 109 4.40 11.29 -6.90
CA LEU A 109 3.32 11.02 -7.85
C LEU A 109 2.86 12.29 -8.57
N LEU A 110 2.61 13.38 -7.84
CA LEU A 110 2.20 14.66 -8.45
C LEU A 110 3.30 15.26 -9.34
N ARG A 111 4.58 15.13 -8.96
CA ARG A 111 5.72 15.59 -9.78
C ARG A 111 5.95 14.74 -11.02
N SER A 112 5.49 13.49 -11.05
CA SER A 112 5.54 12.64 -12.24
C SER A 112 4.39 12.88 -13.24
N VAL A 113 3.36 13.66 -12.87
CA VAL A 113 2.24 14.01 -13.76
C VAL A 113 2.69 14.79 -15.01
N PRO A 114 3.63 15.77 -14.93
CA PRO A 114 4.10 16.51 -16.10
C PRO A 114 5.16 15.76 -16.93
N ALA A 115 5.93 14.85 -16.32
CA ALA A 115 7.04 14.13 -16.95
C ALA A 115 6.60 12.72 -17.41
N GLN A 116 5.81 12.66 -18.48
CA GLN A 116 5.46 11.38 -19.10
C GLN A 116 6.22 11.21 -20.42
N ALA A 117 7.46 10.73 -20.31
CA ALA A 117 8.12 9.85 -21.27
C ALA A 117 9.55 9.60 -20.78
N ALA A 118 9.96 8.33 -20.82
CA ALA A 118 11.32 7.84 -20.60
C ALA A 118 11.76 7.64 -19.14
N ASP A 119 12.41 6.49 -18.92
CA ASP A 119 13.37 6.24 -17.84
C ASP A 119 12.86 5.88 -16.44
N ALA A 120 12.19 4.72 -16.35
CA ALA A 120 12.29 3.89 -15.14
C ALA A 120 12.12 2.38 -15.41
N ALA A 121 12.50 1.91 -16.61
CA ALA A 121 12.59 0.48 -16.86
C ALA A 121 13.97 0.00 -16.41
N VAL A 122 14.06 -0.66 -15.26
CA VAL A 122 15.18 -1.56 -14.99
C VAL A 122 15.16 -2.60 -16.10
N ALA A 123 16.18 -2.56 -16.97
CA ALA A 123 16.28 -3.40 -18.14
C ALA A 123 16.55 -4.86 -17.75
N MET A 124 15.49 -5.58 -17.33
CA MET A 124 15.49 -7.03 -17.42
C MET A 124 15.22 -7.40 -18.88
N PRO A 125 15.91 -8.39 -19.47
CA PRO A 125 15.57 -8.88 -20.79
C PRO A 125 14.18 -9.53 -20.77
N MET A 126 13.15 -8.70 -20.99
CA MET A 126 11.71 -9.04 -20.88
C MET A 126 11.28 -10.17 -21.84
N ASN A 127 12.15 -10.56 -22.77
CA ASN A 127 11.90 -11.62 -23.72
C ASN A 127 12.14 -13.03 -23.17
N GLN A 128 12.82 -13.18 -22.03
CA GLN A 128 13.23 -14.50 -21.51
C GLN A 128 12.86 -14.76 -20.04
N SER A 129 12.51 -13.73 -19.26
CA SER A 129 12.11 -13.93 -17.86
C SER A 129 10.65 -14.38 -17.74
N SER A 130 10.39 -15.38 -16.89
CA SER A 130 9.03 -15.74 -16.48
C SER A 130 8.34 -14.53 -15.83
N PRO A 131 7.08 -14.18 -16.19
CA PRO A 131 6.37 -13.04 -15.59
C PRO A 131 6.28 -13.14 -14.06
N MET A 132 6.13 -14.36 -13.52
CA MET A 132 6.13 -14.58 -12.07
C MET A 132 7.49 -14.29 -11.44
N LEU A 133 8.58 -14.71 -12.10
CA LEU A 133 9.94 -14.41 -11.63
C LEU A 133 10.22 -12.91 -11.68
N ALA A 134 9.77 -12.22 -12.72
CA ALA A 134 9.88 -10.77 -12.82
C ALA A 134 9.13 -10.07 -11.67
N GLY A 135 7.90 -10.50 -11.37
CA GLY A 135 7.14 -10.04 -10.21
C GLY A 135 7.89 -10.23 -8.89
N LEU A 136 8.43 -11.43 -8.64
CA LEU A 136 9.17 -11.73 -7.43
C LEU A 136 10.44 -10.88 -7.28
N VAL A 137 11.32 -10.88 -8.28
CA VAL A 137 12.63 -10.22 -8.21
C VAL A 137 12.46 -8.71 -8.09
N LEU A 138 11.58 -8.11 -8.91
CA LEU A 138 11.39 -6.68 -8.89
C LEU A 138 10.68 -6.19 -7.63
N SER A 139 9.81 -7.00 -7.03
CA SER A 139 9.19 -6.64 -5.75
C SER A 139 10.20 -6.67 -4.62
N ALA A 140 11.04 -7.70 -4.55
CA ALA A 140 12.11 -7.81 -3.56
C ALA A 140 13.16 -6.69 -3.70
N ALA A 141 13.44 -6.27 -4.94
CA ALA A 141 14.38 -5.20 -5.23
C ALA A 141 13.76 -3.79 -5.22
N ASN A 142 12.45 -3.64 -4.95
CA ASN A 142 11.77 -2.35 -5.01
C ASN A 142 11.85 -1.62 -3.66
N PRO A 143 12.69 -0.56 -3.52
CA PRO A 143 12.79 0.18 -2.27
C PRO A 143 11.49 0.89 -1.90
N TYR A 144 10.66 1.30 -2.87
CA TYR A 144 9.37 1.91 -2.58
C TYR A 144 8.43 0.95 -1.87
N LEU A 145 8.37 -0.31 -2.31
CA LEU A 145 7.55 -1.34 -1.69
C LEU A 145 8.00 -1.60 -0.25
N LEU A 146 9.31 -1.79 -0.06
CA LEU A 146 9.89 -2.08 1.26
C LEU A 146 9.67 -0.92 2.24
N VAL A 147 9.92 0.32 1.80
CA VAL A 147 9.70 1.52 2.62
C VAL A 147 8.21 1.73 2.92
N TRP A 148 7.32 1.49 1.95
CA TRP A 148 5.87 1.57 2.15
C TRP A 148 5.39 0.56 3.21
N TRP A 149 5.81 -0.70 3.11
CA TRP A 149 5.43 -1.72 4.09
C TRP A 149 6.05 -1.47 5.48
N ALA A 150 7.31 -1.04 5.53
CA ALA A 150 7.99 -0.69 6.78
C ALA A 150 7.36 0.52 7.50
N THR A 151 6.54 1.31 6.82
CA THR A 151 5.93 2.51 7.38
C THR A 151 4.41 2.45 7.34
N VAL A 152 3.79 2.76 6.21
CA VAL A 152 2.34 2.77 6.00
C VAL A 152 1.74 1.39 6.25
N GLY A 153 2.34 0.35 5.66
CA GLY A 153 1.90 -1.02 5.86
C GLY A 153 1.99 -1.45 7.33
N THR A 154 3.02 -1.02 8.04
CA THR A 154 3.16 -1.29 9.48
C THR A 154 2.06 -0.59 10.29
N VAL A 155 1.67 0.65 9.95
CA VAL A 155 0.49 1.30 10.56
C VAL A 155 -0.78 0.48 10.32
N LEU A 156 -1.00 0.02 9.09
CA LEU A 156 -2.18 -0.79 8.74
C LEU A 156 -2.17 -2.15 9.46
N ILE A 157 -1.02 -2.82 9.55
CA ILE A 157 -0.83 -4.08 10.26
C ILE A 157 -1.09 -3.90 11.76
N MET A 158 -0.58 -2.83 12.37
CA MET A 158 -0.82 -2.54 13.78
C MET A 158 -2.31 -2.32 14.05
N ARG A 159 -3.00 -1.53 13.20
CA ARG A 159 -4.45 -1.31 13.31
C ARG A 159 -5.25 -2.59 13.10
N ALA A 160 -4.88 -3.41 12.12
CA ALA A 160 -5.51 -4.72 11.92
C ALA A 160 -5.30 -5.63 13.14
N GLY A 161 -4.12 -5.60 13.75
CA GLY A 161 -3.78 -6.36 14.96
C GLY A 161 -4.67 -6.04 16.15
N GLU A 162 -5.22 -4.84 16.26
CA GLU A 162 -6.20 -4.47 17.31
C GLU A 162 -7.52 -5.25 17.18
N PHE A 163 -7.87 -5.70 15.97
CA PHE A 163 -9.02 -6.57 15.69
C PHE A 163 -8.66 -8.07 15.75
N GLY A 164 -7.38 -8.41 15.91
CA GLY A 164 -6.85 -9.77 16.03
C GLY A 164 -6.16 -10.29 14.77
N ALA A 165 -5.47 -11.44 14.89
CA ALA A 165 -4.63 -12.00 13.83
C ALA A 165 -5.39 -12.30 12.52
N LEU A 166 -6.68 -12.65 12.60
CA LEU A 166 -7.52 -12.88 11.42
C LEU A 166 -7.67 -11.60 10.59
N ALA A 167 -7.77 -10.43 11.23
CA ALA A 167 -7.88 -9.16 10.51
C ALA A 167 -6.60 -8.82 9.75
N VAL A 168 -5.43 -9.27 10.22
CA VAL A 168 -4.15 -9.14 9.49
C VAL A 168 -4.13 -10.02 8.25
N VAL A 169 -4.67 -11.25 8.33
CA VAL A 169 -4.83 -12.12 7.15
C VAL A 169 -5.79 -11.49 6.14
N VAL A 170 -6.92 -10.94 6.61
CA VAL A 170 -7.89 -10.25 5.74
C VAL A 170 -7.24 -9.03 5.08
N LEU A 171 -6.46 -8.24 5.83
CA LEU A 171 -5.69 -7.11 5.29
C LEU A 171 -4.73 -7.58 4.19
N ALA A 172 -3.96 -8.65 4.43
CA ALA A 172 -2.98 -9.17 3.48
C ALA A 172 -3.65 -9.61 2.17
N VAL A 173 -4.76 -10.35 2.28
CA VAL A 173 -5.52 -10.81 1.10
C VAL A 173 -6.18 -9.64 0.37
N ALA A 174 -6.76 -8.68 1.11
CA ALA A 174 -7.38 -7.51 0.51
C ALA A 174 -6.36 -6.61 -0.22
N HIS A 175 -5.18 -6.40 0.38
CA HIS A 175 -4.07 -5.67 -0.25
C HIS A 175 -3.61 -6.37 -1.52
N TRP A 176 -3.25 -7.65 -1.43
CA TRP A 176 -2.77 -8.42 -2.57
C TRP A 176 -3.81 -8.53 -3.70
N THR A 177 -5.10 -8.49 -3.38
CA THR A 177 -6.18 -8.41 -4.38
C THR A 177 -6.12 -7.10 -5.17
N CYS A 178 -5.73 -5.98 -4.54
CA CYS A 178 -5.49 -4.71 -5.23
C CYS A 178 -4.35 -4.85 -6.24
N ASP A 179 -3.25 -5.51 -5.87
CA ASP A 179 -2.12 -5.81 -6.78
C ASP A 179 -2.55 -6.69 -7.95
N LEU A 180 -3.29 -7.76 -7.66
CA LEU A 180 -3.80 -8.67 -8.67
C LEU A 180 -4.68 -7.94 -9.69
N VAL A 181 -5.65 -7.15 -9.20
CA VAL A 181 -6.57 -6.39 -10.06
C VAL A 181 -5.78 -5.38 -10.89
N TRP A 182 -4.88 -4.61 -10.28
CA TRP A 182 -4.09 -3.61 -11.00
C TRP A 182 -3.16 -4.23 -12.04
N CYS A 183 -2.39 -5.26 -11.67
CA CYS A 183 -1.49 -5.96 -12.58
C CYS A 183 -2.24 -6.59 -13.76
N TYR A 184 -3.39 -7.20 -13.50
CA TYR A 184 -4.26 -7.74 -14.54
C TYR A 184 -4.77 -6.63 -15.47
N LEU A 185 -5.29 -5.53 -14.93
CA LEU A 185 -5.78 -4.40 -15.73
C LEU A 185 -4.68 -3.82 -16.62
N LEU A 186 -3.47 -3.60 -16.09
CA LEU A 186 -2.33 -3.13 -16.88
C LEU A 186 -1.96 -4.10 -18.00
N SER A 187 -1.96 -5.40 -17.73
CA SER A 187 -1.60 -6.41 -18.73
C SER A 187 -2.66 -6.52 -19.82
N ALA A 188 -3.94 -6.56 -19.44
CA ALA A 188 -5.06 -6.64 -20.37
C ALA A 188 -5.19 -5.39 -21.25
N THR A 189 -4.97 -4.20 -20.68
CA THR A 189 -4.98 -2.94 -21.44
C THR A 189 -3.79 -2.81 -22.37
N ALA A 190 -2.60 -3.26 -21.96
CA ALA A 190 -1.42 -3.31 -22.82
C ALA A 190 -1.62 -4.26 -24.01
N PHE A 191 -2.23 -5.43 -23.78
CA PHE A 191 -2.56 -6.39 -24.85
C PHE A 191 -3.52 -5.79 -25.90
N GLY A 192 -4.51 -5.01 -25.47
CA GLY A 192 -5.47 -4.32 -26.34
C GLY A 192 -4.94 -3.10 -27.11
N GLY A 193 -3.61 -2.89 -27.14
CA GLY A 193 -2.98 -1.77 -27.84
C GLY A 193 -2.89 -0.47 -27.03
N GLY A 194 -3.02 -0.53 -25.70
CA GLY A 194 -2.68 0.58 -24.80
C GLY A 194 -3.62 1.81 -24.82
N ARG A 195 -4.64 1.84 -25.69
CA ARG A 195 -5.54 3.01 -25.88
C ARG A 195 -6.29 3.44 -24.61
N LEU A 196 -6.53 2.53 -23.67
CA LEU A 196 -7.18 2.81 -22.37
C LEU A 196 -6.26 3.50 -21.36
N LEU A 197 -4.93 3.35 -21.49
CA LEU A 197 -3.92 3.98 -20.62
C LEU A 197 -3.31 5.22 -21.30
N GLY A 198 -4.12 6.02 -21.99
CA GLY A 198 -3.62 7.27 -22.59
C GLY A 198 -3.14 8.26 -21.53
N ASP A 199 -2.27 9.19 -21.93
CA ASP A 199 -1.62 10.18 -21.04
C ASP A 199 -2.60 10.93 -20.14
N ARG A 200 -3.81 11.22 -20.64
CA ARG A 200 -4.84 11.93 -19.87
C ARG A 200 -5.37 11.09 -18.71
N PHE A 201 -5.61 9.80 -18.92
CA PHE A 201 -6.06 8.90 -17.88
C PHE A 201 -4.98 8.72 -16.81
N GLN A 202 -3.73 8.48 -17.23
CA GLN A 202 -2.60 8.33 -16.30
C GLN A 202 -2.37 9.60 -15.47
N ARG A 203 -2.44 10.78 -16.10
CA ARG A 203 -2.31 12.07 -15.39
C ARG A 203 -3.41 12.28 -14.34
N ILE A 204 -4.67 12.00 -14.68
CA ILE A 204 -5.78 12.11 -13.73
C ILE A 204 -5.60 11.11 -12.59
N LEU A 205 -5.30 9.85 -12.91
CA LEU A 205 -5.15 8.79 -11.93
C LEU A 205 -4.01 9.09 -10.94
N PHE A 206 -2.83 9.44 -11.43
CA PHE A 206 -1.68 9.81 -10.57
C PHE A 206 -1.94 11.11 -9.80
N GLY A 207 -2.66 12.05 -10.39
CA GLY A 207 -3.11 13.27 -9.71
C GLY A 207 -4.00 12.96 -8.49
N VAL A 208 -5.02 12.13 -8.68
CA VAL A 208 -5.95 11.73 -7.62
C VAL A 208 -5.25 10.89 -6.54
N CYS A 209 -4.47 9.87 -6.93
CA CYS A 209 -3.72 9.04 -5.98
C CYS A 209 -2.69 9.88 -5.19
N GLY A 210 -1.96 10.76 -5.87
CA GLY A 210 -1.00 11.66 -5.23
C GLY A 210 -1.67 12.57 -4.20
N ALA A 211 -2.77 13.24 -4.56
CA ALA A 211 -3.52 14.08 -3.64
C ALA A 211 -4.09 13.29 -2.45
N PHE A 212 -4.62 12.09 -2.69
CA PHE A 212 -5.13 11.21 -1.64
C PHE A 212 -4.02 10.82 -0.64
N LEU A 213 -2.85 10.39 -1.14
CA LEU A 213 -1.70 10.06 -0.29
C LEU A 213 -1.24 11.25 0.56
N LEU A 214 -1.26 12.47 0.00
CA LEU A 214 -0.94 13.68 0.77
C LEU A 214 -1.92 13.88 1.93
N ILE A 215 -3.23 13.74 1.69
CA ILE A 215 -4.27 13.88 2.71
C ILE A 215 -4.08 12.84 3.82
N VAL A 216 -3.87 11.57 3.46
CA VAL A 216 -3.63 10.49 4.43
C VAL A 216 -2.33 10.74 5.21
N GLY A 217 -1.29 11.22 4.54
CA GLY A 217 -0.01 11.57 5.16
C GLY A 217 -0.14 12.67 6.21
N VAL A 218 -0.88 13.75 5.90
CA VAL A 218 -1.20 14.80 6.90
C VAL A 218 -1.96 14.21 8.08
N ARG A 219 -2.94 13.32 7.83
CA ARG A 219 -3.72 12.69 8.91
C ARG A 219 -2.83 11.86 9.84
N PHE A 220 -1.90 11.09 9.30
CA PHE A 220 -0.95 10.31 10.11
C PHE A 220 -0.09 11.22 11.00
N LEU A 221 0.32 12.39 10.49
CA LEU A 221 1.09 13.37 11.27
C LEU A 221 0.25 14.04 12.36
N THR A 222 -1.01 14.39 12.09
CA THR A 222 -1.90 14.96 13.11
C THR A 222 -2.22 13.95 14.22
N ASP A 223 -2.43 12.68 13.85
CA ASP A 223 -2.69 11.59 14.79
C ASP A 223 -1.45 11.30 15.66
N ALA A 224 -0.25 11.41 15.09
CA ALA A 224 0.99 11.28 15.86
C ALA A 224 1.24 12.49 16.78
N GLY A 225 1.00 13.71 16.28
CA GLY A 225 1.17 14.94 17.07
C GLY A 225 0.27 15.01 18.30
N SER A 226 -0.98 14.58 18.18
CA SER A 226 -1.91 14.50 19.31
C SER A 226 -1.44 13.49 20.38
N LYS A 227 -0.84 12.37 19.98
CA LYS A 227 -0.25 11.39 20.91
C LYS A 227 0.99 11.94 21.63
N ILE A 228 1.83 12.71 20.94
CA ILE A 228 2.99 13.39 21.56
C ILE A 228 2.49 14.35 22.65
N LEU A 229 1.49 15.18 22.33
CA LEU A 229 0.93 16.13 23.28
C LEU A 229 0.36 15.41 24.53
N ALA A 230 -0.34 14.29 24.33
CA ALA A 230 -0.88 13.48 25.41
C ALA A 230 0.19 12.75 26.26
N LEU A 231 1.42 12.62 25.77
CA LEU A 231 2.55 12.07 26.55
C LEU A 231 3.29 13.14 27.36
N LEU A 232 3.13 14.42 26.98
CA LEU A 232 3.79 15.57 27.63
C LEU A 232 2.91 16.23 28.71
N LEU A 233 1.61 15.94 28.73
CA LEU A 233 0.61 16.44 29.70
C LEU A 233 0.24 15.34 30.70
#